data_AF-A0A166BDW9-F1
#
_entry.id   AF-A0A166BDW9-F1
#
_cell.length_a   1.000
_cell.length_b   1.000
_cell.length_c   1.000
_cell.angle_alpha   90.00
_cell.angle_beta   90.00
_cell.angle_gamma   90.00
#
_symmetry.space_group_name_H-M   'P 1'
#
loop_
_entity.id
_entity.type
_entity.pdbx_description
1 polymer ?
#
loop_
_entity_poly.entity_id
_entity_poly.type
_entity_poly.pdbx_seq_one_letter_code
_entity_poly.pdbx_strand_id
1 'polypeptide(L)'
;GLFLSTLLIKSFKQIFTSPSSAASVSVLNNHFDYEAIPSSRKKVRMRKGPPWTNIASLIGLKSLTPRAITYMAVQLWFSLSNVNSWHTNNIDFNYNKFDCTILDFFELPCGPVAKKYTDSLLATWN
;
A
#
# COMPACT_ATOMS: atom_id res chain seq x y z
N GLY A 1 12.64 2.22 0.51
CA GLY A 1 12.29 1.41 1.69
C GLY A 1 11.24 0.37 1.34
N LEU A 2 11.09 -0.68 2.15
CA LEU A 2 10.14 -1.80 1.94
C LEU A 2 8.69 -1.32 1.76
N PHE A 3 8.26 -0.37 2.60
CA PHE A 3 6.95 0.27 2.55
C PHE A 3 6.79 1.35 1.47
N LEU A 4 7.75 1.51 0.57
CA LEU A 4 7.64 2.39 -0.61
C LEU A 4 7.93 1.61 -1.90
N SER A 5 7.85 0.27 -1.84
CA SER A 5 8.01 -0.55 -3.04
C SER A 5 6.93 -0.21 -4.06
N THR A 6 7.31 -0.21 -5.34
CA THR A 6 6.41 0.09 -6.46
C THR A 6 5.18 -0.80 -6.46
N LEU A 7 5.35 -2.05 -6.05
CA LEU A 7 4.28 -3.04 -5.97
C LEU A 7 3.27 -2.69 -4.88
N LEU A 8 3.72 -2.31 -3.68
CA LEU A 8 2.84 -1.90 -2.59
C LEU A 8 2.07 -0.61 -2.91
N ILE A 9 2.72 0.36 -3.57
CA ILE A 9 2.08 1.59 -4.05
C ILE A 9 1.04 1.29 -5.13
N LYS A 10 1.32 0.33 -6.03
CA LYS A 10 0.36 -0.08 -7.04
C LYS A 10 -0.85 -0.79 -6.42
N SER A 11 -0.62 -1.64 -5.42
CA SER A 11 -1.68 -2.28 -4.64
C SER A 11 -2.54 -1.26 -3.90
N PHE A 12 -1.95 -0.22 -3.31
CA PHE A 12 -2.72 0.89 -2.72
C PHE A 12 -3.70 1.48 -3.73
N LYS A 13 -3.20 1.84 -4.92
CA LYS A 13 -4.04 2.45 -5.96
C LYS A 13 -5.13 1.50 -6.44
N GLN A 14 -4.84 0.19 -6.53
CA GLN A 14 -5.84 -0.82 -6.91
C GLN A 14 -6.94 -0.97 -5.85
N ILE A 15 -6.57 -1.02 -4.57
CA ILE A 15 -7.48 -1.31 -3.46
C ILE A 15 -8.28 -0.07 -3.06
N PHE A 16 -7.60 1.06 -2.87
CA PHE A 16 -8.23 2.24 -2.29
C PHE A 16 -8.71 3.24 -3.30
N THR A 17 -8.20 3.22 -4.54
CA THR A 17 -8.60 4.20 -5.56
C THR A 17 -9.35 3.54 -6.71
N SER A 18 -9.08 3.92 -7.96
CA SER A 18 -9.65 3.29 -9.15
C SER A 18 -8.59 2.43 -9.83
N PRO A 19 -8.94 1.27 -10.42
CA PRO A 19 -8.01 0.44 -11.20
C PRO A 19 -7.22 1.22 -12.26
N SER A 20 -7.84 2.26 -12.85
CA SER A 20 -7.21 3.16 -13.82
C SER A 20 -6.05 3.98 -13.23
N SER A 21 -6.10 4.32 -11.94
CA SER A 21 -5.02 5.03 -11.23
C SER A 21 -3.77 4.15 -11.09
N ALA A 22 -3.95 2.84 -10.92
CA ALA A 22 -2.85 1.89 -10.80
C ALA A 22 -2.10 1.65 -12.12
N ALA A 23 -2.73 1.86 -13.27
CA ALA A 23 -2.11 1.71 -14.59
C ALA A 23 -1.00 2.75 -14.85
N SER A 24 -1.01 3.87 -14.13
CA SER A 24 0.04 4.90 -14.19
C SER A 24 1.35 4.49 -13.50
N VAL A 25 1.35 3.41 -12.70
CA VAL A 25 2.53 2.93 -11.97
C VAL A 25 3.23 1.86 -12.80
N SER A 26 4.32 2.25 -13.49
CA SER A 26 5.16 1.31 -14.24
C SER A 26 6.07 0.53 -13.29
N VAL A 27 5.94 -0.80 -13.29
CA VAL A 27 6.74 -1.71 -12.44
C VAL A 27 8.19 -1.87 -12.95
N LEU A 28 8.51 -1.33 -14.13
CA LEU A 28 9.80 -1.56 -14.81
C LEU A 28 10.96 -0.64 -14.38
N ASN A 29 10.71 0.45 -13.65
CA ASN A 29 11.79 1.36 -13.22
C ASN A 29 12.11 1.17 -11.74
N ASN A 30 13.06 0.28 -11.46
CA ASN A 30 13.78 0.19 -10.18
C ASN A 30 14.77 1.37 -10.01
N HIS A 31 14.33 2.62 -10.20
CA HIS A 31 15.08 3.77 -9.73
C HIS A 31 14.42 4.27 -8.44
N PHE A 32 15.15 4.14 -7.34
CA PHE A 32 14.75 4.67 -6.03
C PHE A 32 14.87 6.21 -6.04
N ASP A 33 14.01 6.86 -6.82
CA ASP A 33 13.84 8.30 -6.74
C ASP A 33 12.77 8.58 -5.68
N TYR A 34 13.23 8.93 -4.50
CA TYR A 34 12.42 9.42 -3.39
C TYR A 34 11.91 10.85 -3.63
N GLU A 35 12.13 11.41 -4.81
CA GLU A 35 11.54 12.67 -5.25
C GLU A 35 10.52 12.42 -6.36
N ALA A 36 9.32 12.95 -6.12
CA ALA A 36 8.19 12.95 -7.03
C ALA A 36 7.61 11.58 -7.37
N ILE A 37 6.48 11.25 -6.70
CA ILE A 37 5.38 10.55 -7.36
C ILE A 37 5.19 11.26 -8.72
N PRO A 38 5.47 10.61 -9.87
CA PRO A 38 5.39 11.33 -11.13
C PRO A 38 3.91 11.63 -11.39
N SER A 39 3.55 12.88 -11.16
CA SER A 39 2.40 13.58 -11.70
C SER A 39 2.56 13.66 -13.22
N SER A 40 2.53 12.51 -13.90
CA SER A 40 2.36 12.47 -15.35
C SER A 40 0.94 11.97 -15.61
N ARG A 41 0.01 12.93 -15.69
CA ARG A 41 -1.36 12.68 -16.15
C ARG A 41 -1.30 12.32 -17.64
N LYS A 42 -0.93 11.08 -17.97
CA LYS A 42 -1.25 10.54 -19.29
C LYS A 42 -2.77 10.40 -19.33
N LYS A 43 -3.43 11.32 -20.05
CA LYS A 43 -4.88 11.29 -20.30
C LYS A 43 -5.19 10.05 -21.16
N VAL A 44 -5.29 8.89 -20.52
CA VAL A 44 -5.92 7.71 -21.11
C VAL A 44 -7.40 8.03 -21.23
N ARG A 45 -7.96 7.95 -22.45
CA ARG A 45 -9.39 8.17 -22.70
C ARG A 45 -10.20 7.19 -21.84
N MET A 46 -10.90 7.73 -20.83
CA MET A 46 -11.76 6.97 -19.94
C MET A 46 -12.96 6.42 -20.71
N ARG A 47 -13.23 5.12 -20.61
CA ARG A 47 -14.55 4.56 -20.93
C ARG A 47 -15.51 5.03 -19.83
N LYS A 48 -16.61 5.70 -20.22
CA LYS A 48 -17.67 6.17 -19.30
C LYS A 48 -18.43 4.96 -18.72
N GLY A 49 -17.83 4.28 -17.76
CA GLY A 49 -18.54 3.39 -16.83
C GLY A 49 -19.10 4.19 -15.65
N PRO A 50 -19.95 3.58 -14.80
CA PRO A 50 -20.45 4.22 -13.59
C PRO A 50 -19.28 4.79 -12.77
N PRO A 51 -19.45 5.94 -12.08
CA PRO A 51 -18.43 6.42 -11.16
C PRO A 51 -18.40 5.45 -9.98
N TRP A 52 -17.57 4.42 -10.05
CA TRP A 52 -17.23 3.64 -8.87
C TRP A 52 -16.58 4.64 -7.92
N THR A 53 -17.33 5.03 -6.89
CA THR A 53 -16.85 5.92 -5.85
C THR A 53 -15.58 5.29 -5.30
N ASN A 54 -14.51 6.08 -5.31
CA ASN A 54 -13.20 5.67 -4.84
C ASN A 54 -13.34 5.07 -3.43
N ILE A 55 -12.79 3.88 -3.16
CA ILE A 55 -13.00 3.18 -1.89
C ILE A 55 -12.53 4.04 -0.71
N ALA A 56 -11.46 4.82 -0.86
CA ALA A 56 -11.04 5.80 0.14
C ALA A 56 -12.13 6.84 0.43
N SER A 57 -12.85 7.31 -0.60
CA SER A 57 -14.00 8.21 -0.39
C SER A 57 -15.20 7.51 0.24
N LEU A 58 -15.44 6.24 -0.09
CA LEU A 58 -16.53 5.45 0.46
C LEU A 58 -16.35 5.18 1.96
N ILE A 59 -15.12 4.85 2.38
CA ILE A 59 -14.78 4.57 3.78
C ILE A 59 -14.37 5.84 4.55
N GLY A 60 -14.36 7.00 3.91
CA GLY A 60 -13.94 8.27 4.52
C GLY A 60 -12.45 8.32 4.91
N LEU A 61 -11.59 7.57 4.22
CA LEU A 61 -10.14 7.55 4.45
C LEU A 61 -9.53 8.89 4.03
N LYS A 62 -9.30 9.77 5.01
CA LYS A 62 -8.64 11.08 4.82
C LYS A 62 -7.12 10.98 4.84
N SER A 63 -6.59 10.04 5.61
CA SER A 63 -5.17 9.76 5.72
C SER A 63 -4.93 8.26 5.81
N LEU A 64 -3.83 7.82 5.21
CA LEU A 64 -3.35 6.45 5.33
C LEU A 64 -2.85 6.20 6.74
N THR A 65 -3.49 5.25 7.42
CA THR A 65 -3.09 4.79 8.74
C THR A 65 -2.09 3.63 8.61
N PRO A 66 -1.24 3.39 9.63
CA PRO A 66 -0.40 2.18 9.69
C PRO A 66 -1.18 0.89 9.45
N ARG A 67 -2.41 0.83 9.97
CA ARG A 67 -3.32 -0.31 9.79
C ARG A 67 -3.75 -0.50 8.35
N ALA A 68 -3.99 0.58 7.61
CA ALA A 68 -4.29 0.51 6.18
C ALA A 68 -3.09 0.01 5.36
N ILE A 69 -1.87 0.48 5.68
CA ILE A 69 -0.63 0.00 5.06
C ILE A 69 -0.43 -1.48 5.35
N THR A 70 -0.70 -1.91 6.59
CA THR A 70 -0.58 -3.30 6.99
C THR A 70 -1.55 -4.18 6.23
N TYR A 71 -2.84 -3.80 6.19
CA TYR A 71 -3.86 -4.48 5.38
C TYR A 71 -3.42 -4.67 3.93
N MET A 72 -2.86 -3.65 3.29
CA MET A 72 -2.35 -3.76 1.93
C MET A 72 -1.17 -4.71 1.80
N ALA A 73 -0.25 -4.70 2.76
CA ALA A 73 0.91 -5.59 2.75
C ALA A 73 0.45 -7.05 2.87
N VAL A 74 -0.52 -7.33 3.75
CA VAL A 74 -1.14 -8.65 3.87
C VAL A 74 -1.83 -9.06 2.57
N GLN A 75 -2.64 -8.16 1.99
CA GLN A 75 -3.36 -8.42 0.74
C GLN A 75 -2.41 -8.69 -0.43
N LEU A 76 -1.32 -7.91 -0.53
CA LEU A 76 -0.30 -8.10 -1.55
C LEU A 76 0.44 -9.42 -1.36
N TRP A 77 0.83 -9.75 -0.13
CA TRP A 77 1.48 -11.02 0.16
C TRP A 77 0.60 -12.20 -0.25
N PHE A 78 -0.69 -12.18 0.12
CA PHE A 78 -1.64 -13.20 -0.26
C PHE A 78 -1.72 -13.35 -1.79
N SER A 79 -1.80 -12.24 -2.54
CA SER A 79 -1.84 -12.25 -4.00
C SER A 79 -0.56 -12.75 -4.67
N LEU A 80 0.60 -12.67 -4.00
CA LEU A 80 1.88 -13.19 -4.51
C LEU A 80 2.14 -14.63 -4.07
N SER A 81 1.47 -15.09 -3.02
CA SER A 81 1.60 -16.43 -2.51
C SER A 81 0.84 -17.44 -3.37
N ASN A 82 1.26 -18.70 -3.34
CA ASN A 82 0.50 -19.81 -3.95
C ASN A 82 -0.65 -20.30 -3.04
N VAL A 83 -1.10 -19.45 -2.11
CA VAL A 83 -2.14 -19.80 -1.14
C VAL A 83 -3.50 -19.55 -1.78
N ASN A 84 -4.34 -20.58 -1.83
CA ASN A 84 -5.65 -20.51 -2.47
C ASN A 84 -6.77 -19.98 -1.55
N SER A 85 -6.50 -19.88 -0.23
CA SER A 85 -7.50 -19.50 0.77
C SER A 85 -6.87 -18.86 2.01
N TRP A 86 -7.61 -17.93 2.61
CA TRP A 86 -7.20 -17.29 3.86
C TRP A 86 -7.25 -18.30 5.02
N HIS A 87 -6.09 -18.63 5.56
CA HIS A 87 -5.96 -19.47 6.75
C HIS A 87 -5.12 -18.74 7.79
N THR A 88 -5.60 -18.67 9.03
CA THR A 88 -4.87 -18.04 10.15
C THR A 88 -3.55 -18.74 10.44
N ASN A 89 -3.50 -20.06 10.24
CA ASN A 89 -2.33 -20.90 10.50
C ASN A 89 -1.94 -21.65 9.21
N ASN A 90 -1.41 -20.93 8.21
CA ASN A 90 -0.66 -21.61 7.17
C ASN A 90 0.66 -22.10 7.76
N ILE A 91 1.01 -23.36 7.49
CA ILE A 91 2.26 -23.97 7.98
C ILE A 91 3.47 -23.12 7.59
N ASP A 92 3.41 -22.48 6.42
CA ASP A 92 4.51 -21.72 5.84
C ASP A 92 4.47 -20.22 6.18
N PHE A 93 3.34 -19.70 6.71
CA PHE A 93 3.21 -18.27 6.97
C PHE A 93 2.21 -17.92 8.08
N ASN A 94 2.69 -17.16 9.06
CA ASN A 94 1.88 -16.66 10.17
C ASN A 94 1.45 -15.20 9.90
N TYR A 95 0.20 -15.05 9.44
CA TYR A 95 -0.39 -13.74 9.17
C TYR A 95 -0.47 -12.84 10.40
N ASN A 96 -0.75 -13.42 11.58
CA ASN A 96 -0.84 -12.66 12.82
C ASN A 96 0.53 -12.06 13.19
N LYS A 97 1.60 -12.87 13.11
CA LYS A 97 2.96 -12.39 13.36
C LYS A 97 3.37 -11.33 12.35
N PHE A 98 3.00 -11.49 11.08
CA PHE A 98 3.31 -10.52 10.04
C PHE A 98 2.59 -9.18 10.24
N ASP A 99 1.28 -9.22 10.53
CA ASP A 99 0.45 -8.07 10.85
C ASP A 99 0.99 -7.32 12.07
N CYS A 100 1.20 -8.03 13.19
CA CYS A 100 1.77 -7.45 14.41
C CYS A 100 3.15 -6.84 14.16
N THR A 101 4.03 -7.50 13.39
CA THR A 101 5.38 -6.97 13.12
C THR A 101 5.33 -5.63 12.37
N ILE A 102 4.42 -5.49 11.40
CA ILE A 102 4.27 -4.23 10.66
C ILE A 102 3.64 -3.16 11.55
N LEU A 103 2.62 -3.51 12.33
CA LEU A 103 1.99 -2.57 13.26
C LEU A 103 2.97 -2.10 14.32
N ASP A 104 3.74 -2.99 14.94
CA ASP A 104 4.77 -2.67 15.92
C ASP A 104 5.83 -1.73 15.32
N PHE A 105 6.19 -1.92 14.05
CA PHE A 105 7.12 -1.04 13.36
C PHE A 105 6.62 0.42 13.31
N PHE A 106 5.32 0.65 13.12
CA PHE A 106 4.74 2.01 13.04
C PHE A 106 4.24 2.55 14.38
N GLU A 107 3.64 1.72 15.22
CA GLU A 107 2.99 2.12 16.48
C GLU A 107 3.96 2.06 17.67
N LEU A 108 5.00 1.21 17.63
CA LEU A 108 5.99 1.01 18.69
C LEU A 108 7.45 1.20 18.21
N PRO A 109 7.81 2.39 17.66
CA PRO A 109 9.17 2.63 17.19
C PRO A 109 10.19 2.60 18.34
N CYS A 110 11.30 1.87 18.14
CA CYS A 110 12.42 1.78 19.09
C CYS A 110 13.24 3.08 19.18
N GLY A 111 12.67 4.11 19.81
CA GLY A 111 13.34 5.37 20.12
C GLY A 111 13.04 6.53 19.14
N PRO A 112 13.60 7.72 19.43
CA PRO A 112 13.22 8.95 18.74
C PRO A 112 13.65 9.00 17.27
N VAL A 113 14.72 8.30 16.90
CA VAL A 113 15.20 8.22 15.51
C VAL A 113 14.24 7.36 14.67
N ALA A 114 13.85 6.20 15.18
CA ALA A 114 12.89 5.32 14.53
C ALA A 114 11.53 6.01 14.38
N LYS A 115 11.09 6.75 15.40
CA LYS A 115 9.84 7.53 15.34
C LYS A 115 9.86 8.59 14.24
N LYS A 116 10.95 9.37 14.13
CA LYS A 116 11.09 10.35 13.03
C LYS A 116 11.06 9.68 11.66
N TYR A 117 11.64 8.49 11.54
CA TYR A 117 11.61 7.73 10.30
C TYR A 117 10.20 7.26 9.94
N THR A 118 9.47 6.68 10.90
CA THR A 118 8.09 6.22 10.68
C THR A 118 7.14 7.38 10.37
N ASP A 119 7.32 8.52 11.04
CA ASP A 119 6.53 9.73 10.80
C ASP A 119 6.80 10.30 9.40
N SER A 120 8.07 10.37 8.97
CA SER A 120 8.42 10.78 7.61
C SER A 120 7.88 9.82 6.56
N LEU A 121 7.87 8.52 6.86
CA LEU A 121 7.33 7.51 5.97
C LEU A 121 5.81 7.66 5.82
N LEU A 122 5.07 7.86 6.93
CA LEU A 122 3.64 8.14 6.91
C LEU A 122 3.32 9.46 6.20
N ALA A 123 4.16 10.48 6.35
CA ALA A 123 4.02 11.74 5.61
C ALA A 123 4.24 11.57 4.10
N THR A 124 5.05 10.59 3.66
CA THR A 124 5.25 10.30 2.23
C THR A 124 4.00 9.65 1.61
N TRP A 125 3.20 8.96 2.43
CA TRP A 125 1.98 8.27 2.01
C TRP A 125 0.74 9.18 1.94
N ASN A 126 0.77 10.34 2.60
CA ASN A 126 -0.33 11.30 2.67
C ASN A 126 -0.05 12.51 1.78
#